data_AF-A0A4Q5Z7N6-F1
#
_entry.id   AF-A0A4Q5Z7N6-F1
#
_cell.length_a   1.000
_cell.length_b   1.000
_cell.length_c   1.000
_cell.angle_alpha   90.00
_cell.angle_beta   90.00
_cell.angle_gamma   90.00
#
_symmetry.space_group_name_H-M   'P 1'
#
loop_
_entity.id
_entity.type
_entity.pdbx_description
1 polymer ?
#
loop_
_entity_poly.entity_id
_entity_poly.type
_entity_poly.pdbx_seq_one_letter_code
_entity_poly.pdbx_strand_id
1 'polypeptide(L)'
;MKYFIGLILTFYSLSNHAQIPLWEPMSFRMDEQAYSRQMYYDESDTCSYIYGAFHAVNDTLCNIIKLYPDGTYTLLPPTPHVFTVQAMRYRDKLYVNGDSGIVRWSGTGWERIDSAHTMGRMSIYQDKLLICGTSNSNAFSSLFLWNDTLLTANFLGVDSLWTNGSGVSVTASYKGQLYIAGNFNDGGGDPDMDELARFDGTRWRNVGGQLKGNGLTHITDMLIWHDSLYVSGQFN
;
A
#
# COMPACT_ATOMS: atom_id res chain seq x y z
N MET A 1 -6.80 -10.09 -25.57
CA MET A 1 -7.92 -9.47 -24.84
C MET A 1 -7.34 -9.00 -23.51
N LYS A 2 -7.07 -7.69 -23.37
CA LYS A 2 -6.43 -7.12 -22.18
C LYS A 2 -7.54 -6.92 -21.13
N TYR A 3 -7.49 -7.69 -20.04
CA TYR A 3 -8.41 -7.51 -18.93
C TYR A 3 -8.12 -6.17 -18.26
N PHE A 4 -9.17 -5.37 -18.09
CA PHE A 4 -9.16 -4.09 -17.41
C PHE A 4 -8.74 -4.29 -15.94
N ILE A 5 -7.68 -3.59 -15.52
CA ILE A 5 -7.37 -3.36 -14.11
C ILE A 5 -8.32 -2.26 -13.62
N GLY A 6 -8.95 -2.46 -12.46
CA GLY A 6 -9.48 -1.32 -11.69
C GLY A 6 -10.74 -1.63 -10.87
N LEU A 7 -10.58 -1.49 -9.55
CA LEU A 7 -11.61 -1.20 -8.55
C LEU A 7 -12.62 -2.32 -8.22
N ILE A 8 -12.38 -3.02 -7.10
CA ILE A 8 -13.49 -3.52 -6.27
C ILE A 8 -13.99 -2.32 -5.45
N LEU A 9 -14.94 -1.56 -6.01
CA LEU A 9 -15.73 -0.58 -5.26
C LEU A 9 -16.81 -1.33 -4.47
N THR A 10 -16.83 -1.16 -3.15
CA THR A 10 -17.99 -1.46 -2.32
C THR A 10 -19.07 -0.42 -2.57
N PHE A 11 -20.20 -0.82 -3.17
CA PHE A 11 -21.43 -0.03 -3.13
C PHE A 11 -22.41 -0.67 -2.14
N TYR A 12 -22.79 0.09 -1.11
CA TYR A 12 -24.14 0.03 -0.56
C TYR A 12 -25.02 0.93 -1.43
N SER A 13 -26.01 0.30 -2.09
CA SER A 13 -27.04 0.89 -2.96
C SER A 13 -26.56 1.58 -4.24
N LEU A 14 -26.85 0.95 -5.38
CA LEU A 14 -27.29 1.57 -6.65
C LEU A 14 -27.65 0.41 -7.59
N SER A 15 -28.91 -0.03 -7.52
CA SER A 15 -29.49 -0.92 -8.52
C SER A 15 -29.95 -0.10 -9.72
N ASN A 16 -29.89 -0.76 -10.88
CA ASN A 16 -30.35 -0.31 -12.20
C ASN A 16 -29.36 0.60 -12.94
N HIS A 17 -28.20 0.06 -13.37
CA HIS A 17 -27.61 0.33 -14.70
C HIS A 17 -26.28 -0.41 -14.98
N ALA A 18 -25.88 -1.40 -14.16
CA ALA A 18 -24.72 -2.24 -14.50
C ALA A 18 -25.07 -3.23 -15.63
N GLN A 19 -24.39 -3.14 -16.78
CA GLN A 19 -24.44 -4.15 -17.82
C GLN A 19 -23.90 -5.48 -17.26
N ILE A 20 -24.72 -6.52 -17.33
CA ILE A 20 -24.52 -7.80 -16.64
C ILE A 20 -23.42 -8.73 -17.23
N PRO A 21 -22.83 -8.59 -18.45
CA PRO A 21 -21.91 -9.64 -18.93
C PRO A 21 -20.45 -9.48 -18.46
N LEU A 22 -20.09 -8.46 -17.68
CA LEU A 22 -18.69 -8.20 -17.29
C LEU A 22 -18.29 -8.82 -15.94
N TRP A 23 -19.22 -9.42 -15.22
CA TRP A 23 -18.99 -9.94 -13.87
C TRP A 23 -19.24 -11.44 -13.84
N GLU A 24 -18.17 -12.22 -13.95
CA GLU A 24 -18.22 -13.64 -13.63
C GLU A 24 -18.00 -13.82 -12.12
N PRO A 25 -18.79 -14.67 -11.45
CA PRO A 25 -18.57 -14.99 -10.06
C PRO A 25 -17.22 -15.70 -9.91
N MET A 26 -16.43 -15.30 -8.91
CA MET A 26 -15.19 -16.01 -8.59
C MET A 26 -15.49 -17.46 -8.18
N SER A 27 -14.65 -18.40 -8.59
CA SER A 27 -14.80 -19.83 -8.33
C SER A 27 -14.48 -20.24 -6.88
N PHE A 28 -14.40 -19.29 -5.95
CA PHE A 28 -14.07 -19.52 -4.55
C PHE A 28 -14.85 -18.59 -3.62
N ARG A 29 -15.01 -19.05 -2.38
CA ARG A 29 -15.66 -18.29 -1.30
C ARG A 29 -14.64 -18.02 -0.20
N MET A 30 -14.50 -16.75 0.17
CA MET A 30 -13.75 -16.34 1.37
C MET A 30 -14.69 -16.39 2.57
N ASP A 31 -14.14 -16.63 3.77
CA ASP A 31 -14.88 -16.44 5.00
C ASP A 31 -15.27 -14.96 5.20
N GLU A 32 -16.42 -14.74 5.81
CA GLU A 32 -16.96 -13.40 6.03
C GLU A 32 -16.25 -12.71 7.19
N GLN A 33 -15.12 -12.07 6.88
CA GLN A 33 -14.66 -10.87 7.59
C GLN A 33 -14.52 -9.75 6.56
N ALA A 34 -15.60 -8.97 6.45
CA ALA A 34 -15.63 -7.77 5.61
C ALA A 34 -14.58 -6.77 6.10
N TYR A 35 -13.98 -6.01 5.19
CA TYR A 35 -13.69 -4.56 5.29
C TYR A 35 -12.59 -4.14 4.30
N SER A 36 -11.70 -5.04 3.86
CA SER A 36 -10.80 -4.73 2.75
C SER A 36 -10.46 -5.97 1.94
N ARG A 37 -10.65 -5.88 0.62
CA ARG A 37 -10.10 -6.80 -0.36
C ARG A 37 -9.21 -5.97 -1.25
N GLN A 38 -7.93 -6.25 -1.18
CA GLN A 38 -6.94 -5.61 -2.01
C GLN A 38 -6.42 -6.61 -3.02
N MET A 39 -5.93 -6.08 -4.14
CA MET A 39 -5.35 -6.88 -5.20
C MET A 39 -4.05 -6.25 -5.66
N TYR A 40 -3.06 -7.09 -5.89
CA TYR A 40 -1.79 -6.72 -6.50
C TYR A 40 -1.56 -7.57 -7.75
N TYR A 41 -1.42 -6.95 -8.91
CA TYR A 41 -1.03 -7.65 -10.13
C TYR A 41 0.50 -7.72 -10.21
N ASP A 42 1.01 -8.94 -10.36
CA ASP A 42 2.43 -9.20 -10.56
C ASP A 42 2.69 -9.55 -12.03
N GLU A 43 3.34 -8.64 -12.73
CA GLU A 43 3.71 -8.81 -14.14
C GLU A 43 4.69 -9.98 -14.35
N SER A 44 5.55 -10.27 -13.37
CA SER A 44 6.58 -11.32 -13.49
C SER A 44 5.97 -12.72 -13.46
N ASP A 45 5.00 -12.91 -12.57
CA ASP A 45 4.27 -14.18 -12.44
C ASP A 45 3.00 -14.21 -13.32
N THR A 46 2.64 -13.10 -13.96
CA THR A 46 1.39 -12.90 -14.73
C THR A 46 0.15 -13.33 -13.93
N CYS A 47 0.10 -12.98 -12.65
CA CYS A 47 -0.98 -13.36 -11.74
C CYS A 47 -1.41 -12.18 -10.86
N SER A 48 -2.61 -12.27 -10.29
CA SER A 48 -3.07 -11.34 -9.26
C SER A 48 -3.01 -11.99 -7.89
N TYR A 49 -2.49 -11.28 -6.90
CA TYR A 49 -2.59 -11.65 -5.49
C TYR A 49 -3.78 -10.93 -4.87
N ILE A 50 -4.70 -11.68 -4.27
CA ILE A 50 -5.84 -11.15 -3.53
C ILE A 50 -5.61 -11.40 -2.04
N TYR A 51 -5.77 -10.35 -1.25
CA TYR A 51 -5.48 -10.38 0.19
C TYR A 51 -6.37 -9.39 0.94
N GLY A 52 -6.36 -9.47 2.27
CA GLY A 52 -7.15 -8.60 3.12
C GLY A 52 -7.40 -9.20 4.50
N ALA A 53 -8.64 -9.06 4.98
CA ALA A 53 -9.08 -9.50 6.31
C ALA A 53 -9.66 -10.93 6.36
N PHE A 54 -9.60 -11.69 5.27
CA PHE A 54 -10.10 -13.07 5.25
C PHE A 54 -9.06 -14.05 5.79
N HIS A 55 -9.51 -15.17 6.34
CA HIS A 55 -8.66 -16.19 6.96
C HIS A 55 -8.83 -17.59 6.35
N ALA A 56 -9.87 -17.79 5.55
CA ALA A 56 -10.09 -19.04 4.85
C ALA A 56 -10.70 -18.84 3.46
N VAL A 57 -10.39 -19.77 2.57
CA VAL A 57 -10.96 -19.88 1.23
C VAL A 57 -11.44 -21.30 1.03
N ASN A 58 -12.76 -21.49 0.82
CA ASN A 58 -13.39 -22.81 0.75
C ASN A 58 -12.94 -23.72 1.92
N ASP A 59 -13.06 -23.23 3.15
CA ASP A 59 -12.67 -23.90 4.40
C ASP A 59 -11.16 -24.22 4.57
N THR A 60 -10.32 -23.78 3.62
CA THR A 60 -8.85 -23.92 3.72
C THR A 60 -8.25 -22.64 4.27
N LEU A 61 -7.47 -22.74 5.36
CA LEU A 61 -6.79 -21.61 5.98
C LEU A 61 -5.86 -20.91 4.99
N CYS A 62 -6.15 -19.64 4.71
CA CYS A 62 -5.45 -18.83 3.73
C CYS A 62 -5.87 -17.36 3.88
N ASN A 63 -4.90 -16.44 3.81
CA ASN A 63 -5.15 -15.01 3.75
C ASN A 63 -4.54 -14.33 2.50
N ILE A 64 -4.03 -15.14 1.54
CA ILE A 64 -3.56 -14.66 0.23
C ILE A 64 -3.85 -15.70 -0.87
N ILE A 65 -4.64 -15.28 -1.86
CA ILE A 65 -4.95 -16.08 -3.05
C ILE A 65 -4.05 -15.60 -4.20
N LYS A 66 -3.39 -16.54 -4.89
CA LYS A 66 -2.75 -16.29 -6.18
C LYS A 66 -3.71 -16.72 -7.30
N LEU A 67 -4.28 -15.74 -8.00
CA LEU A 67 -5.25 -15.89 -9.08
C LEU A 67 -4.56 -15.77 -10.45
N TYR A 68 -4.83 -16.72 -11.34
CA TYR A 68 -4.30 -16.75 -12.70
C TYR A 68 -5.28 -16.13 -13.71
N PRO A 69 -4.80 -15.72 -14.91
CA PRO A 69 -5.65 -15.07 -15.90
C PRO A 69 -6.79 -15.94 -16.45
N ASP A 70 -6.68 -17.25 -16.34
CA ASP A 70 -7.71 -18.22 -16.75
C ASP A 70 -8.80 -18.44 -15.67
N GLY A 71 -8.73 -17.70 -14.56
CA GLY A 71 -9.65 -17.80 -13.43
C GLY A 71 -9.31 -18.92 -12.44
N THR A 72 -8.30 -19.76 -12.72
CA THR A 72 -7.81 -20.73 -11.75
C THR A 72 -7.04 -20.03 -10.63
N TYR A 73 -6.87 -20.68 -9.49
CA TYR A 73 -6.18 -20.09 -8.34
C TYR A 73 -5.41 -21.12 -7.52
N THR A 74 -4.44 -20.63 -6.77
CA THR A 74 -3.71 -21.36 -5.73
C THR A 74 -3.76 -20.56 -4.43
N LEU A 75 -3.79 -21.28 -3.31
CA LEU A 75 -3.79 -20.69 -1.98
C LEU A 75 -2.35 -20.67 -1.46
N LEU A 76 -1.85 -19.50 -1.06
CA LEU A 76 -0.59 -19.45 -0.33
C LEU A 76 -0.82 -19.87 1.12
N PRO A 77 0.19 -20.45 1.79
CA PRO A 77 0.13 -20.65 3.24
C PRO A 77 -0.21 -19.34 3.93
N PRO A 78 -0.98 -19.35 5.03
CA PRO A 78 -1.37 -18.13 5.70
C PRO A 78 -0.13 -17.37 6.17
N THR A 79 -0.13 -16.06 5.93
CA THR A 79 0.80 -15.16 6.59
C THR A 79 0.45 -15.08 8.08
N PRO A 80 1.40 -14.66 8.91
CA PRO A 80 1.16 -14.37 10.33
C PRO A 80 0.24 -13.15 10.59
N HIS A 81 -0.25 -12.49 9.56
CA HIS A 81 -1.11 -11.31 9.69
C HIS A 81 -2.57 -11.72 9.88
N VAL A 82 -3.24 -11.09 10.83
CA VAL A 82 -4.70 -11.11 10.89
C VAL A 82 -5.24 -10.26 9.74
N PHE A 83 -4.60 -9.12 9.49
CA PHE A 83 -4.99 -8.20 8.43
C PHE A 83 -3.83 -7.97 7.48
N THR A 84 -3.94 -8.50 6.25
CA THR A 84 -2.95 -8.26 5.21
C THR A 84 -3.24 -6.93 4.52
N VAL A 85 -2.26 -6.02 4.56
CA VAL A 85 -2.41 -4.63 4.12
C VAL A 85 -1.99 -4.48 2.66
N GLN A 86 -0.84 -5.01 2.27
CA GLN A 86 -0.35 -4.94 0.89
C GLN A 86 0.53 -6.15 0.58
N ALA A 87 0.42 -6.63 -0.65
CA ALA A 87 1.40 -7.52 -1.26
C ALA A 87 2.09 -6.79 -2.42
N MET A 88 3.38 -7.03 -2.62
CA MET A 88 4.14 -6.45 -3.72
C MET A 88 5.36 -7.30 -4.04
N ARG A 89 5.68 -7.45 -5.33
CA ARG A 89 6.96 -8.00 -5.78
C ARG A 89 8.04 -6.94 -5.57
N TYR A 90 9.11 -7.31 -4.89
CA TYR A 90 10.34 -6.53 -4.86
C TYR A 90 11.50 -7.47 -5.18
N ARG A 91 12.24 -7.13 -6.25
CA ARG A 91 13.20 -8.01 -6.90
C ARG A 91 12.54 -9.34 -7.27
N ASP A 92 13.06 -10.47 -6.80
CA ASP A 92 12.56 -11.81 -7.11
C ASP A 92 11.51 -12.34 -6.11
N LYS A 93 11.21 -11.59 -5.04
CA LYS A 93 10.40 -12.10 -3.91
C LYS A 93 9.12 -11.31 -3.67
N LEU A 94 8.09 -12.03 -3.24
CA LEU A 94 6.83 -11.45 -2.80
C LEU A 94 6.97 -10.97 -1.36
N TYR A 95 6.78 -9.68 -1.14
CA TYR A 95 6.72 -9.06 0.19
C TYR A 95 5.27 -8.80 0.54
N VAL A 96 4.95 -9.04 1.80
CA VAL A 96 3.61 -8.81 2.36
C VAL A 96 3.76 -8.10 3.69
N ASN A 97 2.98 -7.06 3.89
CA ASN A 97 2.87 -6.41 5.18
C ASN A 97 1.43 -6.44 5.72
N GLY A 98 1.31 -6.23 7.02
CA GLY A 98 0.03 -6.29 7.70
C GLY A 98 0.01 -5.56 9.04
N ASP A 99 -0.87 -6.01 9.91
CA ASP A 99 -0.99 -5.60 11.31
C ASP A 99 0.18 -6.06 12.20
N SER A 100 1.00 -7.00 11.71
CA SER A 100 2.04 -7.67 12.50
C SER A 100 3.41 -7.68 11.79
N GLY A 101 3.79 -6.55 11.18
CA GLY A 101 5.09 -6.40 10.51
C GLY A 101 5.09 -6.75 9.04
N ILE A 102 6.25 -7.21 8.57
CA ILE A 102 6.52 -7.54 7.17
C ILE A 102 7.09 -8.95 7.08
N VAL A 103 6.59 -9.71 6.12
CA VAL A 103 7.12 -11.01 5.73
C VAL A 103 7.48 -11.04 4.25
N ARG A 104 8.41 -11.91 3.88
CA ARG A 104 8.68 -12.24 2.48
C ARG A 104 8.50 -13.72 2.22
N TRP A 105 8.04 -14.07 1.02
CA TRP A 105 7.92 -15.45 0.57
C TRP A 105 9.26 -15.97 0.07
N SER A 106 9.76 -17.07 0.64
CA SER A 106 11.01 -17.72 0.23
C SER A 106 10.84 -18.71 -0.93
N GLY A 107 9.61 -18.99 -1.34
CA GLY A 107 9.27 -20.11 -2.24
C GLY A 107 8.72 -21.33 -1.48
N THR A 108 9.11 -21.51 -0.23
CA THR A 108 8.68 -22.65 0.62
C THR A 108 8.04 -22.23 1.94
N GLY A 109 8.20 -20.97 2.35
CA GLY A 109 7.62 -20.44 3.58
C GLY A 109 7.72 -18.92 3.71
N TRP A 110 7.07 -18.38 4.74
CA TRP A 110 7.16 -16.96 5.08
C TRP A 110 8.34 -16.69 6.02
N GLU A 111 9.22 -15.78 5.62
CA GLU A 111 10.33 -15.28 6.43
C GLU A 111 9.95 -13.92 7.03
N ARG A 112 10.12 -13.78 8.35
CA ARG A 112 9.93 -12.50 9.06
C ARG A 112 11.04 -11.52 8.69
N ILE A 113 10.68 -10.32 8.25
CA ILE A 113 11.60 -9.20 8.04
C ILE A 113 11.57 -8.23 9.20
N ASP A 114 10.35 -7.92 9.66
CA ASP A 114 10.12 -6.95 10.72
C ASP A 114 8.86 -7.31 11.52
N SER A 115 8.82 -6.90 12.78
CA SER A 115 7.65 -6.99 13.68
C SER A 115 7.32 -5.65 14.37
N ALA A 116 8.09 -4.59 14.11
CA ALA A 116 7.92 -3.29 14.77
C ALA A 116 6.90 -2.39 14.06
N HIS A 117 6.62 -2.61 12.78
CA HIS A 117 5.77 -1.74 11.97
C HIS A 117 4.42 -2.38 11.69
N THR A 118 3.37 -1.57 11.75
CA THR A 118 2.00 -2.02 11.54
C THR A 118 1.31 -1.12 10.51
N MET A 119 0.53 -1.72 9.62
CA MET A 119 -0.42 -0.99 8.78
C MET A 119 0.20 0.05 7.82
N GLY A 120 1.28 -0.31 7.15
CA GLY A 120 1.98 0.55 6.21
C GLY A 120 1.62 0.37 4.72
N ARG A 121 2.11 1.25 3.85
CA ARG A 121 2.23 0.99 2.41
C ARG A 121 3.69 0.75 2.05
N MET A 122 3.90 -0.20 1.15
CA MET A 122 5.18 -0.50 0.55
C MET A 122 5.24 0.09 -0.86
N SER A 123 6.38 0.66 -1.22
CA SER A 123 6.66 1.13 -2.57
C SER A 123 8.14 0.94 -2.92
N ILE A 124 8.49 1.14 -4.19
CA ILE A 124 9.88 1.03 -4.65
C ILE A 124 10.38 2.40 -5.05
N TYR A 125 11.56 2.75 -4.55
CA TYR A 125 12.30 3.95 -4.95
C TYR A 125 13.79 3.62 -5.09
N GLN A 126 14.36 3.86 -6.27
CA GLN A 126 15.78 3.64 -6.57
C GLN A 126 16.30 2.24 -6.14
N ASP A 127 15.60 1.17 -6.52
CA ASP A 127 15.91 -0.22 -6.15
C ASP A 127 15.94 -0.48 -4.63
N LYS A 128 15.05 0.19 -3.90
CA LYS A 128 14.87 -0.01 -2.47
C LYS A 128 13.41 -0.05 -2.12
N LEU A 129 13.07 -0.89 -1.14
CA LEU A 129 11.73 -1.05 -0.64
C LEU A 129 11.47 0.02 0.42
N LEU A 130 10.64 1.00 0.10
CA LEU A 130 10.12 1.97 1.04
C LEU A 130 8.92 1.38 1.77
N ILE A 131 8.84 1.65 3.07
CA ILE A 131 7.71 1.31 3.93
C ILE A 131 7.29 2.58 4.64
N CYS A 132 6.09 3.07 4.38
CA CYS A 132 5.49 4.14 5.16
C CYS A 132 4.38 3.60 6.06
N GLY A 133 4.10 4.25 7.19
CA GLY A 133 3.02 3.83 8.09
C GLY A 133 3.34 4.06 9.56
N THR A 134 2.54 3.43 10.43
CA THR A 134 2.67 3.53 11.89
C THR A 134 3.54 2.41 12.46
N SER A 135 4.30 2.72 13.52
CA SER A 135 5.00 1.71 14.32
C SER A 135 4.19 1.37 15.56
N ASN A 136 4.40 0.17 16.11
CA ASN A 136 3.72 -0.34 17.30
C ASN A 136 4.07 0.40 18.61
N SER A 137 5.08 1.27 18.60
CA SER A 137 5.52 2.02 19.78
C SER A 137 4.87 3.41 19.92
N ASN A 138 3.90 3.76 19.06
CA ASN A 138 3.38 5.12 18.94
C ASN A 138 4.50 6.17 18.70
N ALA A 139 5.71 5.74 18.34
CA ALA A 139 6.80 6.63 17.97
C ALA A 139 6.60 7.02 16.51
N PHE A 140 5.95 8.16 16.35
CA PHE A 140 5.68 8.84 15.10
C PHE A 140 6.97 9.11 14.32
N SER A 141 7.16 8.44 13.18
CA SER A 141 7.76 8.98 11.95
C SER A 141 7.82 7.88 10.88
N SER A 142 7.31 8.21 9.70
CA SER A 142 6.44 7.32 8.91
C SER A 142 7.03 6.91 7.58
N LEU A 143 8.35 6.79 7.47
CA LEU A 143 8.99 6.32 6.25
C LEU A 143 10.33 5.63 6.59
N PHE A 144 10.39 4.33 6.33
CA PHE A 144 11.56 3.50 6.50
C PHE A 144 11.99 2.94 5.15
N LEU A 145 13.29 2.70 5.03
CA LEU A 145 13.88 2.12 3.84
C LEU A 145 14.46 0.75 4.19
N TRP A 146 13.97 -0.26 3.49
CA TRP A 146 14.50 -1.61 3.53
C TRP A 146 15.32 -1.89 2.27
N ASN A 147 16.55 -2.38 2.46
CA ASN A 147 17.49 -2.73 1.38
C ASN A 147 17.94 -4.20 1.40
N ASP A 148 17.10 -5.09 1.94
CA ASP A 148 17.35 -6.54 2.16
C ASP A 148 18.38 -6.91 3.24
N THR A 149 19.15 -5.96 3.77
CA THR A 149 20.19 -6.25 4.78
C THR A 149 20.23 -5.30 5.97
N LEU A 150 19.63 -4.11 5.87
CA LEU A 150 19.63 -3.10 6.93
C LEU A 150 18.38 -2.21 6.85
N LEU A 151 17.73 -1.98 7.99
CA LEU A 151 16.86 -0.80 8.13
C LEU A 151 17.78 0.41 8.23
N THR A 152 17.83 1.23 7.18
CA THR A 152 18.65 2.45 7.22
C THR A 152 17.80 3.57 7.79
N ALA A 153 18.07 3.99 9.03
CA ALA A 153 17.58 5.26 9.54
C ALA A 153 18.24 6.41 8.75
N ASN A 154 17.52 7.52 8.57
CA ASN A 154 18.06 8.79 8.02
C ASN A 154 18.52 8.76 6.53
N PHE A 155 18.06 7.83 5.70
CA PHE A 155 18.49 7.77 4.28
C PHE A 155 18.01 8.98 3.43
N LEU A 156 16.91 9.62 3.81
CA LEU A 156 16.33 10.80 3.12
C LEU A 156 16.11 12.00 4.07
N GLY A 157 16.75 12.01 5.25
CA GLY A 157 16.48 13.04 6.27
C GLY A 157 15.09 12.96 6.91
N VAL A 158 14.37 11.84 6.74
CA VAL A 158 12.92 11.70 7.01
C VAL A 158 12.53 11.52 8.48
N ASP A 159 13.49 11.19 9.32
CA ASP A 159 13.33 10.97 10.76
C ASP A 159 13.00 12.26 11.53
N SER A 160 13.36 13.42 10.98
CA SER A 160 13.19 14.73 11.63
C SER A 160 12.08 15.60 11.04
N LEU A 161 11.43 15.16 9.96
CA LEU A 161 10.54 16.05 9.18
C LEU A 161 9.09 16.09 9.69
N TRP A 162 8.65 15.13 10.50
CA TRP A 162 7.23 14.91 10.82
C TRP A 162 7.01 14.98 12.33
N THR A 163 6.84 16.17 12.89
CA THR A 163 7.05 16.41 14.34
C THR A 163 5.77 16.47 15.21
N ASN A 164 4.57 16.20 14.67
CA ASN A 164 3.31 16.50 15.39
C ASN A 164 2.26 15.37 15.40
N GLY A 165 2.66 14.12 15.57
CA GLY A 165 1.69 13.00 15.70
C GLY A 165 1.03 12.59 14.37
N SER A 166 1.63 13.02 13.28
CA SER A 166 1.08 13.11 11.94
C SER A 166 2.03 12.38 10.99
N GLY A 167 1.51 11.51 10.11
CA GLY A 167 2.32 10.53 9.38
C GLY A 167 2.06 10.44 7.88
N VAL A 168 3.03 9.87 7.17
CA VAL A 168 2.95 9.49 5.77
C VAL A 168 2.11 8.21 5.64
N SER A 169 1.02 8.31 4.89
CA SER A 169 0.07 7.22 4.61
C SER A 169 0.40 6.50 3.30
N VAL A 170 0.93 7.22 2.32
CA VAL A 170 1.19 6.70 0.97
C VAL A 170 2.44 7.35 0.36
N THR A 171 3.10 6.60 -0.52
CA THR A 171 4.23 7.09 -1.31
C THR A 171 4.08 6.70 -2.77
N ALA A 172 4.63 7.51 -3.68
CA ALA A 172 4.65 7.23 -5.11
C ALA A 172 5.93 7.73 -5.78
N SER A 173 6.55 6.89 -6.60
CA SER A 173 7.66 7.29 -7.46
C SER A 173 7.12 7.78 -8.80
N TYR A 174 7.27 9.07 -9.10
CA TYR A 174 6.71 9.68 -10.30
C TYR A 174 7.70 10.66 -10.93
N LYS A 175 7.96 10.50 -12.25
CA LYS A 175 8.93 11.30 -13.03
C LYS A 175 10.30 11.43 -12.36
N GLY A 176 10.79 10.35 -11.75
CA GLY A 176 12.10 10.29 -11.09
C GLY A 176 12.16 10.93 -9.70
N GLN A 177 11.04 11.42 -9.19
CA GLN A 177 10.92 12.02 -7.85
C GLN A 177 10.07 11.12 -6.95
N LEU A 178 10.35 11.14 -5.65
CA LEU A 178 9.53 10.45 -4.65
C LEU A 178 8.51 11.43 -4.08
N TYR A 179 7.24 11.09 -4.20
CA TYR A 179 6.14 11.80 -3.56
C TYR A 179 5.71 11.04 -2.32
N ILE A 180 5.36 11.77 -1.28
CA ILE A 180 4.79 11.24 -0.05
C ILE A 180 3.56 12.05 0.30
N ALA A 181 2.56 11.38 0.86
CA ALA A 181 1.42 12.08 1.40
C ALA A 181 0.82 11.38 2.60
N GLY A 182 0.04 12.13 3.36
CA GLY A 182 -0.66 11.65 4.53
C GLY A 182 -1.33 12.80 5.27
N ASN A 183 -1.33 12.71 6.58
CA ASN A 183 -1.74 13.79 7.46
C ASN A 183 -0.50 14.27 8.18
N PHE A 184 0.20 15.24 7.60
CA PHE A 184 1.33 15.90 8.21
C PHE A 184 1.35 17.38 7.89
N ASN A 185 1.96 18.14 8.79
CA ASN A 185 2.05 19.59 8.70
C ASN A 185 3.51 20.02 8.82
N ASP A 186 3.81 21.18 8.26
CA ASP A 186 5.09 21.86 8.37
C ASP A 186 6.26 20.93 8.05
N GLY A 187 6.15 20.16 6.97
CA GLY A 187 7.12 19.12 6.63
C GLY A 187 8.55 19.67 6.65
N GLY A 188 9.45 19.08 7.45
CA GLY A 188 10.83 19.58 7.56
C GLY A 188 10.96 21.02 8.06
N GLY A 189 9.95 21.54 8.75
CA GLY A 189 9.87 22.92 9.24
C GLY A 189 9.42 23.95 8.20
N ASP A 190 8.98 23.53 7.01
CA ASP A 190 8.43 24.42 5.99
C ASP A 190 6.90 24.56 6.17
N PRO A 191 6.39 25.74 6.59
CA PRO A 191 4.98 25.95 6.92
C PRO A 191 4.02 25.84 5.74
N ASP A 192 4.54 25.77 4.51
CA ASP A 192 3.70 25.57 3.33
C ASP A 192 3.66 24.08 2.91
N MET A 193 4.52 23.22 3.48
CA MET A 193 4.65 21.82 3.10
C MET A 193 3.74 20.90 3.93
N ASP A 194 2.44 21.05 3.70
CA ASP A 194 1.39 20.26 4.34
C ASP A 194 0.86 19.14 3.43
N GLU A 195 0.62 17.97 4.01
CA GLU A 195 0.03 16.72 3.46
C GLU A 195 0.68 16.09 2.22
N LEU A 196 1.42 16.83 1.41
CA LEU A 196 2.04 16.38 0.17
C LEU A 196 3.42 17.01 0.01
N ALA A 197 4.44 16.16 -0.03
CA ALA A 197 5.82 16.57 -0.24
C ALA A 197 6.45 15.73 -1.34
N ARG A 198 7.45 16.30 -2.03
CA ARG A 198 8.28 15.57 -2.98
C ARG A 198 9.76 15.67 -2.64
N PHE A 199 10.49 14.57 -2.78
CA PHE A 199 11.93 14.55 -2.74
C PHE A 199 12.49 14.70 -4.16
N ASP A 200 13.27 15.76 -4.37
CA ASP A 200 13.84 16.09 -5.69
C ASP A 200 15.16 15.36 -6.00
N GLY A 201 15.60 14.46 -5.12
CA GLY A 201 16.90 13.80 -5.16
C GLY A 201 17.93 14.43 -4.21
N THR A 202 17.69 15.66 -3.75
CA THR A 202 18.58 16.39 -2.83
C THR A 202 17.89 16.84 -1.55
N ARG A 203 16.63 17.27 -1.64
CA ARG A 203 15.84 17.74 -0.50
C ARG A 203 14.34 17.54 -0.73
N TRP A 204 13.60 17.58 0.36
CA TRP A 204 12.14 17.65 0.33
C TRP A 204 11.68 19.04 -0.11
N ARG A 205 10.61 19.07 -0.89
CA ARG A 205 10.02 20.26 -1.50
C ARG A 205 8.51 20.18 -1.38
N ASN A 206 7.91 21.33 -1.12
CA ASN A 206 6.50 21.55 -1.36
C ASN A 206 6.16 21.26 -2.84
N VAL A 207 4.99 20.66 -3.08
CA VAL A 207 4.46 20.33 -4.42
C VAL A 207 3.55 21.44 -4.99
N GLY A 208 3.27 22.47 -4.18
CA GLY A 208 2.35 23.56 -4.46
C GLY A 208 0.94 23.17 -4.05
N GLY A 209 0.35 23.98 -3.17
CA GLY A 209 -1.05 23.85 -2.77
C GLY A 209 -1.21 23.60 -1.28
N GLN A 210 -1.98 24.48 -0.64
CA GLN A 210 -2.60 24.21 0.65
C GLN A 210 -3.82 23.33 0.38
N LEU A 211 -3.60 22.01 0.26
CA LEU A 211 -4.70 21.03 0.18
C LEU A 211 -5.52 21.01 1.48
N LYS A 212 -4.94 21.58 2.53
CA LYS A 212 -5.59 21.92 3.78
C LYS A 212 -6.30 23.27 3.68
N GLY A 213 -7.63 23.23 3.68
CA GLY A 213 -8.43 24.39 4.11
C GLY A 213 -8.41 24.52 5.64
N ASN A 214 -9.50 25.01 6.25
CA ASN A 214 -9.63 25.11 7.71
C ASN A 214 -9.96 23.76 8.41
N GLY A 215 -9.92 22.63 7.70
CA GLY A 215 -10.35 21.32 8.20
C GLY A 215 -9.25 20.24 8.17
N LEU A 216 -9.62 19.01 8.52
CA LEU A 216 -8.74 17.83 8.43
C LEU A 216 -8.60 17.34 6.99
N THR A 217 -7.44 17.57 6.35
CA THR A 217 -7.08 16.92 5.08
C THR A 217 -6.24 15.68 5.38
N HIS A 218 -6.53 14.58 4.68
CA HIS A 218 -5.77 13.33 4.80
C HIS A 218 -5.75 12.64 3.44
N ILE A 219 -4.59 12.65 2.78
CA ILE A 219 -4.38 11.92 1.53
C ILE A 219 -4.09 10.46 1.88
N THR A 220 -4.93 9.54 1.41
CA THR A 220 -4.85 8.11 1.72
C THR A 220 -4.27 7.28 0.59
N ASP A 221 -4.31 7.78 -0.65
CA ASP A 221 -3.85 7.02 -1.81
C ASP A 221 -3.31 7.91 -2.95
N MET A 222 -2.46 7.31 -3.78
CA MET A 222 -1.89 7.92 -4.98
C MET A 222 -1.94 6.97 -6.16
N LEU A 223 -2.30 7.49 -7.33
CA LEU A 223 -2.36 6.73 -8.58
C LEU A 223 -1.65 7.48 -9.70
N ILE A 224 -0.78 6.79 -10.42
CA ILE A 224 -0.18 7.31 -11.65
C ILE A 224 -1.02 6.83 -12.83
N TRP A 225 -1.53 7.76 -13.62
CA TRP A 225 -2.32 7.47 -14.81
C TRP A 225 -2.08 8.53 -15.90
N HIS A 226 -1.84 8.09 -17.15
CA HIS A 226 -1.54 8.96 -18.30
C HIS A 226 -0.65 10.17 -17.98
N ASP A 227 0.59 9.92 -17.57
CA ASP A 227 1.59 10.96 -17.24
C ASP A 227 1.14 12.00 -16.20
N SER A 228 0.23 11.60 -15.32
CA SER A 228 -0.28 12.40 -14.22
C SER A 228 -0.27 11.61 -12.92
N LEU A 229 0.00 12.30 -11.81
CA LEU A 229 -0.13 11.75 -10.45
C LEU A 229 -1.42 12.28 -9.85
N TYR A 230 -2.33 11.36 -9.53
CA TYR A 230 -3.58 11.63 -8.85
C TYR A 230 -3.41 11.33 -7.37
N VAL A 231 -4.00 12.19 -6.53
CA VAL A 231 -4.07 12.01 -5.08
C VAL A 231 -5.53 11.84 -4.69
N SER A 232 -5.81 10.99 -3.71
CA SER A 232 -7.15 10.79 -3.18
C SER A 232 -7.15 10.65 -1.66
N GLY A 233 -8.30 10.94 -1.05
CA GLY A 233 -8.44 10.99 0.39
C GLY A 233 -9.52 11.97 0.81
N GLN A 234 -9.41 12.47 2.03
CA GLN A 234 -10.28 13.51 2.56
C GLN A 234 -9.68 14.88 2.26
N PHE A 235 -10.47 15.75 1.64
CA PHE A 235 -10.15 17.15 1.34
C PHE A 235 -11.26 18.05 1.91
N ASN A 236 -10.94 19.29 2.30
CA ASN A 236 -11.92 20.28 2.78
C ASN A 236 -12.03 21.48 1.86
#